data_AF-A0A7W6WYX1-F1
#
_entry.id   AF-A0A7W6WYX1-F1
#
_cell.length_a   1.000
_cell.length_b   1.000
_cell.length_c   1.000
_cell.angle_alpha   90.00
_cell.angle_beta   90.00
_cell.angle_gamma   90.00
#
_symmetry.space_group_name_H-M   'P 1'
#
loop_
_entity.id
_entity.type
_entity.pdbx_description
1 polymer ?
#
loop_
_entity_poly.entity_id
_entity_poly.type
_entity_poly.pdbx_seq_one_letter_code
_entity_poly.pdbx_strand_id
1 'polypeptide(L)'
;MLPPDQRLFEADLQSTEYRDGAAKGLWGQVATADLPEATAWPQVYFWMAAAKRVGAPDRYHVALDVKGYRAASPTGCFWDPLTRTTLDLSQWPKGKPDSRFSVVFRTTGFSFQGRAFYHPYDRAPMSDHPQWKAELPHLMWTSSHTIVDYLEEFQSLLMSEDYLGI
;
A
#
# COMPACT_ATOMS: atom_id res chain seq x y z
N MET A 1 23.55 0.85 14.77
CA MET A 1 22.34 1.48 15.35
C MET A 1 21.41 1.80 14.20
N LEU A 2 20.14 1.40 14.29
CA LEU A 2 19.17 1.64 13.21
C LEU A 2 18.77 3.13 13.14
N PRO A 3 18.52 3.67 11.93
CA PRO A 3 17.92 4.99 11.77
C PRO A 3 16.63 5.16 12.60
N PRO A 4 16.31 6.36 13.10
CA PRO A 4 15.11 6.58 13.92
C PRO A 4 13.80 6.18 13.25
N ASP A 5 13.65 6.47 11.95
CA ASP A 5 12.48 6.10 11.15
C ASP A 5 12.34 4.58 11.01
N GLN A 6 13.45 3.87 10.79
CA GLN A 6 13.46 2.40 10.78
C GLN A 6 13.05 1.81 12.14
N ARG A 7 13.53 2.37 13.25
CA ARG A 7 13.15 1.89 14.59
C ARG A 7 11.66 2.04 14.87
N LEU A 8 11.06 3.15 14.43
CA LEU A 8 9.62 3.39 14.56
C LEU A 8 8.83 2.37 13.72
N PHE A 9 9.27 2.12 12.48
CA PHE A 9 8.64 1.13 11.63
C PHE A 9 8.71 -0.28 12.22
N GLU A 10 9.90 -0.69 12.69
CA GLU A 10 10.08 -2.00 13.32
C GLU A 10 9.25 -2.13 14.62
N ALA A 11 9.12 -1.06 15.41
CA ALA A 11 8.24 -1.05 16.57
C ALA A 11 6.76 -1.23 16.19
N ASP A 12 6.31 -0.60 15.10
CA ASP A 12 4.94 -0.73 14.61
C ASP A 12 4.63 -2.14 14.12
N LEU A 13 5.61 -2.84 13.54
CA LEU A 13 5.48 -4.26 13.18
C LEU A 13 5.37 -5.19 14.41
N GLN A 14 5.85 -4.75 15.57
CA GLN A 14 5.69 -5.50 16.83
C GLN A 14 4.43 -5.09 17.61
N SER A 15 3.70 -4.08 17.14
CA SER A 15 2.48 -3.60 17.79
C SER A 15 1.41 -4.71 17.86
N THR A 16 0.45 -4.55 18.77
CA THR A 16 -0.66 -5.51 18.88
C THR A 16 -1.57 -5.41 17.66
N GLU A 17 -1.77 -4.19 17.18
CA GLU A 17 -2.59 -3.81 16.05
C GLU A 17 -2.09 -4.49 14.76
N TYR A 18 -0.79 -4.40 14.48
CA TYR A 18 -0.21 -5.09 13.33
C TYR A 18 -0.35 -6.61 13.43
N ARG A 19 -0.03 -7.16 14.60
CA ARG A 19 -0.06 -8.62 14.83
C ARG A 19 -1.48 -9.19 14.80
N ASP A 20 -2.48 -8.44 15.25
CA ASP A 20 -3.88 -8.86 15.20
C ASP A 20 -4.38 -8.99 13.76
N GLY A 21 -4.12 -7.99 12.90
CA GLY A 21 -4.47 -8.09 11.49
C GLY A 21 -3.70 -9.18 10.75
N ALA A 22 -2.43 -9.40 11.11
CA ALA A 22 -1.65 -10.52 10.58
C ALA A 22 -2.22 -11.88 11.01
N ALA A 23 -2.60 -12.04 12.29
CA ALA A 23 -3.23 -13.26 12.81
C ALA A 23 -4.60 -13.53 12.17
N LYS A 24 -5.34 -12.49 11.83
CA LYS A 24 -6.60 -12.57 11.07
C LYS A 24 -6.42 -12.85 9.57
N GLY A 25 -5.18 -12.84 9.09
CA GLY A 25 -4.86 -13.07 7.69
C GLY A 25 -5.24 -11.89 6.78
N LEU A 26 -5.32 -10.67 7.31
CA LEU A 26 -5.65 -9.47 6.52
C LEU A 26 -4.43 -8.95 5.76
N TRP A 27 -3.23 -9.07 6.36
CA TRP A 27 -1.97 -8.64 5.78
C TRP A 27 -0.79 -9.40 6.38
N GLY A 28 0.39 -9.24 5.78
CA GLY A 28 1.63 -9.75 6.35
C GLY A 28 2.85 -9.32 5.54
N GLN A 29 4.04 -9.51 6.10
CA GLN A 29 5.28 -9.29 5.34
C GLN A 29 5.45 -10.38 4.27
N VAL A 30 6.04 -10.00 3.14
CA VAL A 30 6.46 -10.95 2.11
C VAL A 30 7.61 -11.81 2.64
N ALA A 31 7.60 -13.11 2.32
CA ALA A 31 8.65 -14.02 2.74
C ALA A 31 10.00 -13.62 2.15
N THR A 32 11.08 -13.77 2.90
CA THR A 32 12.43 -13.37 2.48
C THR A 32 12.87 -14.00 1.16
N ALA A 33 12.42 -15.22 0.86
CA ALA A 33 12.74 -15.91 -0.39
C ALA A 33 12.13 -15.24 -1.64
N ASP A 34 11.03 -14.50 -1.46
CA ASP A 34 10.33 -13.84 -2.56
C ASP A 34 10.85 -12.41 -2.77
N LEU A 35 11.50 -11.81 -1.78
CA LEU A 35 12.06 -10.47 -1.86
C LEU A 35 13.15 -10.34 -2.95
N PRO A 36 13.32 -9.14 -3.54
CA PRO A 36 14.51 -8.81 -4.31
C PRO A 36 15.81 -9.05 -3.51
N GLU A 37 16.86 -9.52 -4.19
CA GLU A 37 18.15 -9.83 -3.56
C GLU A 37 18.77 -8.62 -2.85
N ALA A 38 18.54 -7.42 -3.39
CA ALA A 38 19.05 -6.16 -2.85
C ALA A 38 18.03 -5.41 -1.98
N THR A 39 17.02 -6.08 -1.42
CA THR A 39 16.07 -5.42 -0.52
C THR A 39 16.78 -4.90 0.73
N ALA A 40 16.69 -3.59 0.93
CA ALA A 40 17.23 -2.88 2.08
C ALA A 40 16.27 -1.76 2.48
N TRP A 41 16.37 -1.32 3.74
CA TRP A 41 15.69 -0.10 4.19
C TRP A 41 16.00 1.07 3.23
N PRO A 42 15.00 1.86 2.80
CA PRO A 42 13.62 1.92 3.28
C PRO A 42 12.58 1.19 2.41
N GLN A 43 13.00 0.19 1.62
CA GLN A 43 12.07 -0.62 0.82
C GLN A 43 11.50 -1.76 1.66
N VAL A 44 10.17 -1.85 1.73
CA VAL A 44 9.45 -2.87 2.50
C VAL A 44 8.33 -3.46 1.66
N TYR A 45 8.00 -4.72 1.92
CA TYR A 45 7.06 -5.47 1.09
C TYR A 45 6.03 -6.18 1.95
N PHE A 46 4.77 -6.05 1.57
CA PHE A 46 3.65 -6.69 2.23
C PHE A 46 2.77 -7.43 1.23
N TRP A 47 1.97 -8.36 1.73
CA TRP A 47 0.76 -8.80 1.06
C TRP A 47 -0.46 -8.31 1.84
N MET A 48 -1.56 -8.09 1.12
CA MET A 48 -2.88 -7.73 1.65
C MET A 48 -3.92 -8.69 1.08
N ALA A 49 -4.76 -9.26 1.92
CA ALA A 49 -5.86 -10.12 1.50
C ALA A 49 -6.90 -9.33 0.69
N ALA A 50 -7.51 -10.00 -0.27
CA ALA A 50 -8.58 -9.47 -1.11
C ALA A 50 -9.82 -10.38 -1.04
N ALA A 51 -11.00 -9.78 -1.23
CA ALA A 51 -12.23 -10.55 -1.28
C ALA A 51 -12.19 -11.52 -2.46
N LYS A 52 -12.72 -12.74 -2.30
CA LYS A 52 -12.71 -13.73 -3.40
C LYS A 52 -13.48 -13.21 -4.61
N ARG A 53 -12.85 -13.22 -5.78
CA ARG A 53 -13.44 -12.96 -7.09
C ARG A 53 -12.94 -14.02 -8.07
N VAL A 54 -13.82 -14.46 -8.98
CA VAL A 54 -13.46 -15.48 -9.97
C VAL A 54 -12.35 -14.92 -10.86
N GLY A 55 -11.24 -15.66 -10.98
CA GLY A 55 -10.11 -15.27 -11.82
C GLY A 55 -9.18 -14.20 -11.23
N ALA A 56 -9.39 -13.78 -9.99
CA ALA A 56 -8.52 -12.83 -9.30
C ALA A 56 -7.77 -13.50 -8.12
N PRO A 57 -6.61 -12.97 -7.69
CA PRO A 57 -5.87 -13.55 -6.58
C PRO A 57 -6.59 -13.32 -5.24
N ASP A 58 -6.27 -14.16 -4.26
CA ASP A 58 -6.77 -14.04 -2.88
C ASP A 58 -6.03 -12.95 -2.07
N ARG A 59 -4.90 -12.47 -2.59
CA ARG A 59 -4.08 -11.43 -2.01
C ARG A 59 -3.31 -10.66 -3.09
N TYR A 60 -3.03 -9.40 -2.83
CA TYR A 60 -2.12 -8.59 -3.63
C TYR A 60 -0.85 -8.30 -2.83
N HIS A 61 0.28 -8.24 -3.52
CA HIS A 61 1.54 -7.82 -2.90
C HIS A 61 1.81 -6.35 -3.24
N VAL A 62 2.43 -5.64 -2.30
CA VAL A 62 2.78 -4.24 -2.44
C VAL A 62 4.24 -4.02 -2.05
N ALA A 63 4.91 -3.18 -2.82
CA ALA A 63 6.23 -2.65 -2.52
C ALA A 63 6.08 -1.20 -2.06
N LEU A 64 6.66 -0.85 -0.92
CA LEU A 64 6.59 0.48 -0.34
C LEU A 64 7.99 1.08 -0.15
N ASP A 65 8.17 2.32 -0.57
CA ASP A 65 9.22 3.20 -0.09
C ASP A 65 8.74 3.95 1.16
N VAL A 66 9.25 3.58 2.33
CA VAL A 66 8.91 4.21 3.62
C VAL A 66 9.97 5.19 4.10
N LYS A 67 10.78 5.77 3.21
CA LYS A 67 11.83 6.74 3.59
C LYS A 67 11.25 7.89 4.43
N GLY A 68 11.83 8.13 5.61
CA GLY A 68 11.37 9.17 6.52
C GLY A 68 10.05 8.81 7.22
N TYR A 69 9.80 7.51 7.41
CA TYR A 69 8.59 6.93 7.99
C TYR A 69 8.03 7.74 9.18
N ARG A 70 6.70 7.86 9.21
CA ARG A 70 5.88 8.77 10.04
C ARG A 70 6.03 10.27 9.73
N ALA A 71 7.25 10.78 9.50
CA ALA A 71 7.44 12.19 9.13
C ALA A 71 7.06 12.47 7.66
N ALA A 72 7.20 11.48 6.79
CA ALA A 72 6.80 11.52 5.39
C ALA A 72 5.89 10.34 5.06
N SER A 73 4.95 10.58 4.13
CA SER A 73 4.09 9.54 3.59
C SER A 73 4.92 8.46 2.88
N PRO A 74 4.51 7.18 2.95
CA PRO A 74 5.02 6.14 2.06
C PRO A 74 4.73 6.44 0.59
N THR A 75 5.40 5.75 -0.33
CA THR A 75 4.95 5.59 -1.72
C THR A 75 4.86 4.12 -2.03
N GLY A 76 3.73 3.67 -2.57
CA GLY A 76 3.44 2.24 -2.74
C GLY A 76 2.89 1.89 -4.10
N CYS A 77 3.28 0.72 -4.61
CA CYS A 77 2.69 0.14 -5.81
C CYS A 77 2.41 -1.34 -5.60
N PHE A 78 1.49 -1.90 -6.42
CA PHE A 78 1.37 -3.34 -6.50
C PHE A 78 2.64 -3.95 -7.09
N TRP A 79 3.04 -5.08 -6.53
CA TRP A 79 4.28 -5.78 -6.84
C TRP A 79 4.00 -7.25 -7.11
N ASP A 80 4.82 -7.86 -7.95
CA ASP A 80 4.73 -9.26 -8.31
C ASP A 80 5.90 -10.04 -7.65
N PRO A 81 5.64 -10.96 -6.71
CA PRO A 81 6.68 -11.78 -6.08
C PRO A 81 7.39 -12.73 -7.03
N LEU A 82 6.75 -13.15 -8.12
CA LEU A 82 7.33 -14.12 -9.05
C LEU A 82 8.43 -13.47 -9.91
N THR A 83 8.13 -12.29 -10.43
CA THR A 83 9.07 -11.53 -11.28
C THR A 83 9.92 -10.56 -10.47
N ARG A 84 9.55 -10.31 -9.21
CA ARG A 84 10.17 -9.35 -8.29
C ARG A 84 10.16 -7.91 -8.81
N THR A 85 9.18 -7.56 -9.63
CA THR A 85 8.99 -6.23 -10.22
C THR A 85 7.63 -5.65 -9.88
N THR A 86 7.40 -4.38 -10.24
CA THR A 86 6.06 -3.80 -10.24
C THR A 86 5.07 -4.68 -10.99
N LEU A 87 3.87 -4.85 -10.43
CA LEU A 87 2.80 -5.64 -11.04
C LEU A 87 2.32 -4.97 -12.34
N ASP A 88 2.13 -5.78 -13.39
CA ASP A 88 1.59 -5.33 -14.67
C ASP A 88 0.20 -4.67 -14.49
N LEU A 89 -0.05 -3.55 -15.17
CA LEU A 89 -1.31 -2.80 -15.05
C LEU A 89 -2.56 -3.60 -15.45
N SER A 90 -2.40 -4.61 -16.30
CA SER A 90 -3.46 -5.56 -16.65
C SER A 90 -3.82 -6.50 -15.50
N GLN A 91 -2.96 -6.61 -14.48
CA GLN A 91 -3.17 -7.43 -13.27
C GLN A 91 -3.54 -6.58 -12.05
N TRP A 92 -3.56 -5.25 -12.17
CA TRP A 92 -4.04 -4.36 -11.11
C TRP A 92 -5.53 -4.59 -10.84
N PRO A 93 -5.96 -4.57 -9.57
CA PRO A 93 -7.34 -4.80 -9.24
C PRO A 93 -8.24 -3.67 -9.80
N LYS A 94 -9.45 -4.04 -10.22
CA LYS A 94 -10.46 -3.14 -10.79
C LYS A 94 -11.61 -2.94 -9.83
N GLY A 95 -12.18 -1.74 -9.88
CA GLY A 95 -13.33 -1.36 -9.07
C GLY A 95 -14.54 -1.01 -9.91
N LYS A 96 -15.71 -0.92 -9.27
CA LYS A 96 -16.90 -0.31 -9.87
C LYS A 96 -16.56 1.10 -10.41
N PRO A 97 -17.11 1.50 -11.58
CA PRO A 97 -16.94 2.85 -12.10
C PRO A 97 -17.30 3.90 -11.04
N ASP A 98 -16.52 4.98 -11.00
CA ASP A 98 -16.69 6.14 -10.10
C ASP A 98 -16.62 5.83 -8.58
N SER A 99 -16.30 4.59 -8.20
CA SER A 99 -16.05 4.23 -6.80
C SER A 99 -14.74 4.78 -6.29
N ARG A 100 -14.63 4.93 -4.96
CA ARG A 100 -13.37 5.22 -4.28
C ARG A 100 -12.27 4.22 -4.68
N PHE A 101 -12.62 2.95 -4.82
CA PHE A 101 -11.70 1.90 -5.28
C PHE A 101 -11.08 2.26 -6.63
N SER A 102 -11.93 2.56 -7.63
CA SER A 102 -11.50 2.88 -8.98
C SER A 102 -10.67 4.16 -9.06
N VAL A 103 -10.91 5.10 -8.15
CA VAL A 103 -10.13 6.33 -7.98
C VAL A 103 -8.74 6.02 -7.43
N VAL A 104 -8.64 5.25 -6.35
CA VAL A 104 -7.37 4.99 -5.64
C VAL A 104 -6.45 4.08 -6.44
N PHE A 105 -6.97 2.99 -7.00
CA PHE A 105 -6.20 2.03 -7.80
C PHE A 105 -6.32 2.26 -9.30
N ARG A 106 -6.49 3.53 -9.72
CA ARG A 106 -6.57 3.89 -11.14
C ARG A 106 -5.28 3.52 -11.87
N THR A 107 -5.41 3.07 -13.12
CA THR A 107 -4.27 2.69 -13.97
C THR A 107 -3.99 3.70 -15.09
N THR A 108 -4.73 4.80 -15.16
CA THR A 108 -4.62 5.83 -16.20
C THR A 108 -4.85 7.23 -15.62
N GLY A 109 -4.40 8.26 -16.35
CA GLY A 109 -4.77 9.66 -16.08
C GLY A 109 -4.06 10.31 -14.90
N PHE A 110 -2.89 9.81 -14.47
CA PHE A 110 -2.02 10.49 -13.51
C PHE A 110 -0.52 10.15 -13.69
N SER A 111 0.37 11.03 -13.27
CA SER A 111 1.82 11.00 -13.53
C SER A 111 2.55 9.76 -12.98
N PHE A 112 1.98 9.12 -11.97
CA PHE A 112 2.58 7.99 -11.24
C PHE A 112 1.85 6.66 -11.48
N GLN A 113 1.10 6.55 -12.59
CA GLN A 113 0.42 5.30 -12.95
C GLN A 113 1.35 4.09 -12.88
N GLY A 114 0.89 3.03 -12.21
CA GLY A 114 1.66 1.81 -11.96
C GLY A 114 2.73 1.93 -10.87
N ARG A 115 3.02 3.13 -10.35
CA ARG A 115 4.14 3.39 -9.44
C ARG A 115 3.72 4.00 -8.10
N ALA A 116 2.45 4.37 -7.95
CA ALA A 116 1.87 4.93 -6.74
C ALA A 116 0.37 4.62 -6.67
N PHE A 117 -0.23 4.72 -5.48
CA PHE A 117 -1.69 4.72 -5.32
C PHE A 117 -2.21 6.14 -5.28
N TYR A 118 -3.29 6.44 -6.01
CA TYR A 118 -3.87 7.79 -6.10
C TYR A 118 -4.62 8.16 -4.81
N HIS A 119 -3.86 8.38 -3.75
CA HIS A 119 -4.36 8.62 -2.40
C HIS A 119 -3.44 9.58 -1.64
N PRO A 120 -3.98 10.42 -0.73
CA PRO A 120 -3.16 11.25 0.13
C PRO A 120 -2.11 10.58 1.03
N TYR A 121 -2.28 9.28 1.32
CA TYR A 121 -1.26 8.49 2.00
C TYR A 121 -0.04 8.18 1.12
N ASP A 122 -0.11 8.42 -0.19
CA ASP A 122 1.01 8.22 -1.09
C ASP A 122 1.69 9.57 -1.40
N ARG A 123 2.98 9.66 -1.06
CA ARG A 123 3.79 10.88 -1.25
C ARG A 123 3.85 11.32 -2.71
N ALA A 124 3.85 10.39 -3.66
CA ALA A 124 4.03 10.70 -5.07
C ALA A 124 2.84 11.50 -5.64
N PRO A 125 1.59 11.02 -5.65
CA PRO A 125 0.47 11.84 -6.10
C PRO A 125 0.23 13.06 -5.21
N MET A 126 0.56 13.02 -3.91
CA MET A 126 0.54 14.22 -3.07
C MET A 126 1.44 15.35 -3.58
N SER A 127 2.54 15.06 -4.29
CA SER A 127 3.40 16.11 -4.87
C SER A 127 2.75 16.84 -6.05
N ASP A 128 1.91 16.12 -6.81
CA ASP A 128 1.19 16.66 -7.97
C ASP A 128 -0.18 17.25 -7.59
N HIS A 129 -0.66 16.95 -6.38
CA HIS A 129 -1.94 17.42 -5.84
C HIS A 129 -1.77 18.14 -4.48
N PRO A 130 -0.99 19.24 -4.41
CA PRO A 130 -0.76 19.96 -3.16
C PRO A 130 -2.05 20.51 -2.53
N GLN A 131 -3.10 20.76 -3.32
CA GLN A 131 -4.41 21.21 -2.86
C GLN A 131 -5.12 20.20 -1.95
N TRP A 132 -4.78 18.90 -2.03
CA TRP A 132 -5.37 17.88 -1.17
C TRP A 132 -5.14 18.15 0.31
N LYS A 133 -4.08 18.88 0.67
CA LYS A 133 -3.85 19.31 2.06
C LYS A 133 -5.01 20.15 2.61
N ALA A 134 -5.64 20.96 1.76
CA ALA A 134 -6.78 21.80 2.13
C ALA A 134 -8.12 21.07 1.90
N GLU A 135 -8.24 20.30 0.83
CA GLU A 135 -9.49 19.63 0.44
C GLU A 135 -9.77 18.35 1.24
N LEU A 136 -8.71 17.61 1.61
CA LEU A 136 -8.77 16.28 2.22
C LEU A 136 -7.90 16.19 3.49
N PRO A 137 -7.99 17.15 4.45
CA PRO A 137 -7.08 17.19 5.60
C PRO A 137 -7.16 15.93 6.48
N HIS A 138 -8.32 15.28 6.51
CA HIS A 138 -8.57 14.05 7.28
C HIS A 138 -7.93 12.79 6.67
N LEU A 139 -7.44 12.87 5.43
CA LEU A 139 -6.71 11.77 4.76
C LEU A 139 -5.20 12.04 4.71
N MET A 140 -4.72 13.15 5.26
CA MET A 140 -3.29 13.46 5.24
C MET A 140 -2.52 12.52 6.16
N TRP A 141 -1.47 11.90 5.63
CA TRP A 141 -0.50 11.20 6.46
C TRP A 141 0.19 12.20 7.40
N THR A 142 0.37 11.78 8.65
CA THR A 142 1.00 12.56 9.72
C THR A 142 1.86 11.64 10.58
N SER A 143 2.63 12.22 11.51
CA SER A 143 3.47 11.45 12.43
C SER A 143 2.70 10.57 13.43
N SER A 144 1.37 10.73 13.54
CA SER A 144 0.53 9.84 14.34
C SER A 144 0.15 8.56 13.60
N HIS A 145 0.26 8.53 12.26
CA HIS A 145 -0.06 7.35 11.47
C HIS A 145 1.07 6.32 11.53
N THR A 146 0.68 5.06 11.33
CA THR A 146 1.50 3.87 11.34
C THR A 146 1.27 3.05 10.08
N ILE A 147 2.07 2.01 9.89
CA ILE A 147 1.92 1.07 8.78
C ILE A 147 0.59 0.33 8.85
N VAL A 148 0.01 0.20 10.04
CA VAL A 148 -1.33 -0.39 10.20
C VAL A 148 -2.37 0.49 9.53
N ASP A 149 -2.35 1.81 9.75
CA ASP A 149 -3.28 2.75 9.11
C ASP A 149 -3.16 2.68 7.58
N TYR A 150 -1.94 2.57 7.06
CA TYR A 150 -1.71 2.36 5.62
C TYR A 150 -2.34 1.04 5.14
N LEU A 151 -2.04 -0.07 5.82
CA LEU A 151 -2.53 -1.39 5.42
C LEU A 151 -4.05 -1.46 5.51
N GLU A 152 -4.67 -0.99 6.59
CA GLU A 152 -6.12 -0.95 6.75
C GLU A 152 -6.80 -0.15 5.65
N GLU A 153 -6.25 1.02 5.30
CA GLU A 153 -6.79 1.89 4.27
C GLU A 153 -6.87 1.18 2.91
N PHE A 154 -5.76 0.61 2.44
CA PHE A 154 -5.73 -0.04 1.11
C PHE A 154 -6.33 -1.44 1.12
N GLN A 155 -6.22 -2.19 2.22
CA GLN A 155 -6.79 -3.53 2.35
C GLN A 155 -8.31 -3.48 2.45
N SER A 156 -8.89 -2.48 3.12
CA SER A 156 -10.34 -2.32 3.19
C SER A 156 -10.96 -2.13 1.81
N LEU A 157 -10.26 -1.45 0.90
CA LEU A 157 -10.67 -1.34 -0.50
C LEU A 157 -10.70 -2.70 -1.19
N LEU A 158 -9.66 -3.53 -1.02
CA LEU A 158 -9.58 -4.89 -1.58
C LEU A 158 -10.64 -5.86 -1.01
N MET A 159 -11.21 -5.54 0.16
CA MET A 159 -12.32 -6.29 0.75
C MET A 159 -13.70 -5.74 0.42
N SER A 160 -13.78 -4.54 -0.14
CA SER A 160 -15.04 -3.85 -0.39
C SER A 160 -15.87 -4.51 -1.49
N GLU A 161 -17.17 -4.22 -1.51
CA GLU A 161 -18.06 -4.62 -2.61
C GLU A 161 -17.72 -3.90 -3.93
N ASP A 162 -16.93 -2.83 -3.86
CA ASP A 162 -16.50 -2.09 -5.05
C ASP A 162 -15.36 -2.80 -5.77
N TYR A 163 -14.63 -3.71 -5.11
CA TYR A 163 -13.62 -4.56 -5.75
C TYR A 163 -14.28 -5.63 -6.64
N LEU A 164 -13.89 -5.65 -7.92
CA LEU A 164 -14.48 -6.53 -8.94
C LEU A 164 -13.55 -7.65 -9.43
N GLY A 165 -12.28 -7.67 -9.05
CA GLY A 165 -11.28 -8.60 -9.58
C GLY A 165 -10.21 -7.90 -10.41
N ILE A 166 -9.68 -8.58 -11.41
CA ILE A 166 -8.73 -8.06 -12.41
C ILE A 166 -9.47 -7.76 -13.71
#